data_AF-A0A3B8ZF62-F1
#
_entry.id   AF-A0A3B8ZF62-F1
#
_cell.length_a   1.000
_cell.length_b   1.000
_cell.length_c   1.000
_cell.angle_alpha   90.00
_cell.angle_beta   90.00
_cell.angle_gamma   90.00
#
_symmetry.space_group_name_H-M   'P 1'
#
loop_
_entity.id
_entity.type
_entity.pdbx_description
1 polymer ?
#
loop_
_entity_poly.entity_id
_entity_poly.type
_entity_poly.pdbx_seq_one_letter_code
_entity_poly.pdbx_strand_id
1 'polypeptide(L)'
;MSRIQSSIGLITGVPIEETVNQLMKLNALPRTRLAARNDTLGKEQAAVTSLTTLVIGVQLTTDRLGQTSLFSGSKVSSSKPDLLAARSTGTPAVGSYSFVPVRQAQSQQLTSSLYASADQKLSAGTVTIHAGGFLDQSANLDQLNGGAGVSRGFIRITDRSGRSQDIDLRYAQNASDVVSSINASSLSVVAKIDDGRFVLTDVSGSTTSNLVIEDVGIGTTARDLGFDNVSVATNSAQGANVHQLHRSTALRNLRDGLGVELPKTGAALRLNLRDGSQVNFTSQLNGRQANLGQLIDEINAAGAGKLSARISSNGQSLEIEDLTTGLATYSISSPSGSLADQLGLDASPVAGVITSDRLQSGLSDTLLSTLGGGSGVQTSGSVTITDKLGQSDTINLSSAKTLQDVIDLLNDGANNASFRVQLNRSKTGIEVVDTSGGGGSLQVQNAGGDEVATALNIVGTSASGTIDSGTLNRQFVGRNTTIRDFMSGGSLARTSIRFTDSAGRTSTLNLATRTSETMGDIVDGINDLGLGIEAGINQNGDGIMLVDTAGGQGTMTVADVGGGAAASQLRLAGTATS
;
A
#
# COMPACT_ATOMS: atom_id res chain seq x y z
N MET A 1 90.91 64.02 -29.10
CA MET A 1 90.18 62.92 -28.42
C MET A 1 89.66 61.96 -29.47
N SER A 2 90.20 60.75 -29.47
CA SER A 2 89.86 59.64 -30.35
C SER A 2 88.49 59.06 -29.97
N ARG A 3 87.61 58.86 -30.95
CA ARG A 3 86.52 57.88 -30.87
C ARG A 3 86.75 56.89 -32.00
N ILE A 4 87.30 55.74 -31.66
CA ILE A 4 87.37 54.57 -32.55
C ILE A 4 85.92 54.07 -32.70
N GLN A 5 85.32 54.25 -33.88
CA GLN A 5 84.06 53.58 -34.21
C GLN A 5 84.37 52.11 -34.53
N SER A 6 83.92 51.23 -33.64
CA SER A 6 84.12 49.77 -33.63
C SER A 6 83.35 48.99 -34.71
N SER A 7 82.63 49.66 -35.63
CA SER A 7 81.63 49.02 -36.51
C SER A 7 82.08 48.80 -37.97
N ILE A 8 83.30 49.20 -38.35
CA ILE A 8 83.84 49.07 -39.72
C ILE A 8 85.20 48.38 -39.67
N GLY A 9 85.39 47.31 -40.45
CA GLY A 9 86.64 46.56 -40.51
C GLY A 9 87.79 47.39 -41.08
N LEU A 10 88.89 47.51 -40.33
CA LEU A 10 90.04 48.39 -40.60
C LEU A 10 90.79 48.16 -41.93
N ILE A 11 90.49 47.10 -42.70
CA ILE A 11 91.20 46.77 -43.96
C ILE A 11 90.27 46.61 -45.18
N THR A 12 89.01 46.26 -45.00
CA THR A 12 88.13 45.88 -46.13
C THR A 12 87.07 46.92 -46.49
N GLY A 13 86.84 47.93 -45.64
CA GLY A 13 85.78 48.93 -45.86
C GLY A 13 84.36 48.36 -45.80
N VAL A 14 84.19 47.12 -45.33
CA VAL A 14 82.90 46.44 -45.26
C VAL A 14 82.25 46.69 -43.88
N PRO A 15 80.96 47.09 -43.82
CA PRO A 15 80.23 47.23 -42.56
C PRO A 15 79.94 45.84 -41.97
N ILE A 16 80.80 45.41 -41.04
CA ILE A 16 80.76 44.06 -40.44
C ILE A 16 79.49 43.88 -39.61
N GLU A 17 79.10 44.88 -38.80
CA GLU A 17 77.90 44.83 -37.98
C GLU A 17 76.64 44.67 -38.83
N GLU A 18 76.58 45.36 -39.97
CA GLU A 18 75.47 45.28 -40.91
C GLU A 18 75.41 43.92 -41.61
N THR A 19 76.56 43.38 -42.01
CA THR A 19 76.66 42.06 -42.64
C THR A 19 76.30 40.93 -41.67
N VAL A 20 76.77 41.01 -40.42
CA VAL A 20 76.41 40.07 -39.35
C VAL A 20 74.92 40.16 -39.04
N ASN A 21 74.34 41.36 -38.94
CA ASN A 21 72.90 41.53 -38.76
C ASN A 21 72.08 40.97 -39.94
N GLN A 22 72.56 41.11 -41.19
CA GLN A 22 71.92 40.51 -42.36
C GLN A 22 71.99 38.98 -42.35
N LEU A 23 73.14 38.38 -42.00
CA LEU A 23 73.30 36.92 -41.86
C LEU A 23 72.49 36.37 -40.68
N MET A 24 72.41 37.09 -39.56
CA MET A 24 71.55 36.74 -38.43
C MET A 24 70.06 36.78 -38.82
N LYS A 25 69.63 37.76 -39.61
CA LYS A 25 68.26 37.82 -40.17
C LYS A 25 67.97 36.62 -41.07
N LEU A 26 68.94 36.20 -41.89
CA LEU A 26 68.81 35.04 -42.77
C LEU A 26 68.71 33.73 -41.97
N ASN A 27 69.58 33.55 -40.97
CA ASN A 27 69.57 32.38 -40.08
C ASN A 27 68.34 32.35 -39.16
N ALA A 28 67.71 33.49 -38.88
CA ALA A 28 66.47 33.58 -38.10
C ALA A 28 65.20 33.22 -38.91
N LEU A 29 65.27 33.11 -40.24
CA LEU A 29 64.11 32.80 -41.10
C LEU A 29 63.31 31.56 -40.67
N PRO A 30 63.92 30.40 -40.32
CA PRO A 30 63.17 29.23 -39.86
C PRO A 30 62.41 29.51 -38.56
N ARG A 31 63.03 30.24 -37.62
CA ARG A 31 62.40 30.65 -36.36
C ARG A 31 61.24 31.61 -36.62
N THR A 32 61.41 32.59 -37.49
CA THR A 32 60.35 33.54 -37.86
C THR A 32 59.18 32.83 -38.54
N ARG A 33 59.44 31.84 -39.41
CA ARG A 33 58.39 31.00 -40.01
C ARG A 33 57.65 30.15 -38.98
N LEU A 34 58.36 29.56 -38.03
CA LEU A 34 57.73 28.81 -36.93
C LEU A 34 56.89 29.72 -36.04
N ALA A 35 57.38 30.93 -35.71
CA ALA A 35 56.63 31.92 -34.94
C ALA A 35 55.35 32.36 -35.66
N ALA A 36 55.43 32.64 -36.97
CA ALA A 36 54.25 32.97 -37.78
C ALA A 36 53.25 31.81 -37.88
N ARG A 37 53.74 30.57 -37.97
CA ARG A 37 52.89 29.37 -37.96
C ARG A 37 52.23 29.18 -36.60
N ASN A 38 52.94 29.43 -35.49
CA ASN A 38 52.39 29.38 -34.15
C ASN A 38 51.31 30.45 -33.93
N ASP A 39 51.51 31.66 -34.46
CA ASP A 39 50.51 32.74 -34.41
C ASP A 39 49.25 32.39 -35.22
N THR A 40 49.42 31.72 -36.36
CA THR A 40 48.30 31.21 -37.17
C THR A 40 47.54 30.10 -36.44
N LEU A 41 48.25 29.10 -35.92
CA LEU A 41 47.65 28.02 -35.12
C LEU A 41 46.97 28.54 -33.85
N GLY A 42 47.51 29.60 -33.23
CA GLY A 42 46.87 30.27 -32.09
C GLY A 42 45.55 30.94 -32.46
N LYS A 43 45.47 31.60 -33.63
CA LYS A 43 44.21 32.16 -34.15
C LYS A 43 43.20 31.07 -34.51
N GLU A 44 43.66 29.97 -35.12
CA GLU A 44 42.81 28.80 -35.42
C GLU A 44 42.27 28.18 -34.13
N GLN A 45 43.10 28.00 -33.11
CA GLN A 45 42.69 27.47 -31.80
C GLN A 45 41.65 28.37 -31.13
N ALA A 46 41.82 29.70 -31.18
CA ALA A 46 40.84 30.65 -30.66
C ALA A 46 39.50 30.57 -31.40
N ALA A 47 39.54 30.47 -32.73
CA ALA A 47 38.35 30.32 -33.56
C ALA A 47 37.60 29.00 -33.29
N VAL A 48 38.32 27.88 -33.18
CA VAL A 48 37.74 26.57 -32.82
C VAL A 48 37.13 26.60 -31.42
N THR A 49 37.80 27.24 -30.45
CA THR A 49 37.27 27.40 -29.09
C THR A 49 35.96 28.18 -29.11
N SER A 50 35.91 29.31 -29.83
CA SER A 50 34.70 30.14 -29.96
C SER A 50 33.56 29.38 -30.63
N LEU A 51 33.84 28.64 -31.72
CA LEU A 51 32.86 27.79 -32.39
C LEU A 51 32.32 26.70 -31.44
N THR A 52 33.20 26.06 -30.66
CA THR A 52 32.82 25.03 -29.68
C THR A 52 31.89 25.61 -28.63
N THR A 53 32.16 26.82 -28.12
CA THR A 53 31.29 27.51 -27.17
C THR A 53 29.90 27.79 -27.77
N LEU A 54 29.84 28.27 -29.02
CA LEU A 54 28.56 28.51 -29.70
C LEU A 54 27.77 27.23 -29.92
N VAL A 55 28.44 26.15 -30.34
CA VAL A 55 27.81 24.83 -30.53
C VAL A 55 27.27 24.28 -29.22
N ILE A 56 28.03 24.37 -28.11
CA ILE A 56 27.55 23.98 -26.77
C ILE A 56 26.32 24.82 -26.38
N GLY A 57 26.31 26.13 -26.65
CA GLY A 57 25.16 26.99 -26.38
C GLY A 57 23.90 26.57 -27.16
N VAL A 58 24.05 26.23 -28.44
CA VAL A 58 22.96 25.70 -29.27
C VAL A 58 22.49 24.34 -28.77
N GLN A 59 23.41 23.44 -28.42
CA GLN A 59 23.11 22.12 -27.88
C GLN A 59 22.29 22.23 -26.60
N LEU A 60 22.74 23.02 -25.61
CA LEU A 60 22.02 23.23 -24.35
C LEU A 60 20.60 23.79 -24.57
N THR A 61 20.44 24.71 -25.52
CA THR A 61 19.12 25.29 -25.84
C THR A 61 18.21 24.28 -26.53
N THR A 62 18.76 23.48 -27.43
CA THR A 62 18.04 22.43 -28.16
C THR A 62 17.63 21.30 -27.23
N ASP A 63 18.53 20.87 -26.34
CA ASP A 63 18.25 19.87 -25.31
C ASP A 63 17.13 20.34 -24.38
N ARG A 64 17.15 21.63 -24.00
CA ARG A 64 16.07 22.23 -23.21
C ARG A 64 14.75 22.24 -23.96
N LEU A 65 14.73 22.68 -25.22
CA LEU A 65 13.52 22.71 -26.05
C LEU A 65 12.98 21.31 -26.37
N GLY A 66 13.86 20.31 -26.44
CA GLY A 66 13.50 18.89 -26.63
C GLY A 66 12.85 18.23 -25.41
N GLN A 67 12.80 18.90 -24.26
CA GLN A 67 12.14 18.37 -23.07
C GLN A 67 10.62 18.34 -23.28
N THR A 68 10.05 17.14 -23.41
CA THR A 68 8.61 16.91 -23.57
C THR A 68 7.77 17.52 -22.44
N SER A 69 8.33 17.64 -21.23
CA SER A 69 7.69 18.29 -20.07
C SER A 69 7.31 19.76 -20.29
N LEU A 70 8.00 20.47 -21.19
CA LEU A 70 7.65 21.84 -21.56
C LEU A 70 6.29 21.92 -22.25
N PHE A 71 5.94 20.91 -23.04
CA PHE A 71 4.72 20.89 -23.85
C PHE A 71 3.55 20.19 -23.15
N SER A 72 3.82 19.47 -22.07
CA SER A 72 2.80 18.80 -21.25
C SER A 72 2.48 19.56 -19.94
N GLY A 73 2.96 20.80 -19.81
CA GLY A 73 2.71 21.63 -18.62
C GLY A 73 1.24 21.98 -18.48
N SER A 74 0.67 21.80 -17.28
CA SER A 74 -0.70 22.20 -16.98
C SER A 74 -0.74 23.32 -15.93
N LYS A 75 -1.72 24.22 -16.04
CA LYS A 75 -1.98 25.27 -15.05
C LYS A 75 -3.14 24.86 -14.16
N VAL A 76 -2.99 25.06 -12.86
CA VAL A 76 -4.03 24.75 -11.87
C VAL A 76 -4.62 26.05 -11.33
N SER A 77 -5.94 26.09 -11.20
CA SER A 77 -6.69 27.17 -10.55
C SER A 77 -7.66 26.59 -9.53
N SER A 78 -7.74 27.20 -8.35
CA SER A 78 -8.70 26.82 -7.29
C SER A 78 -9.73 27.93 -7.11
N SER A 79 -10.99 27.55 -6.90
CA SER A 79 -12.07 28.50 -6.56
C SER A 79 -11.97 29.02 -5.11
N LYS A 80 -11.22 28.33 -4.24
CA LYS A 80 -10.98 28.70 -2.83
C LYS A 80 -9.52 28.41 -2.44
N PRO A 81 -8.55 29.21 -2.91
CA PRO A 81 -7.12 28.93 -2.70
C PRO A 81 -6.70 28.93 -1.22
N ASP A 82 -7.39 29.68 -0.36
CA ASP A 82 -7.11 29.72 1.08
C ASP A 82 -7.44 28.40 1.80
N LEU A 83 -8.38 27.62 1.25
CA LEU A 83 -8.75 26.30 1.79
C LEU A 83 -7.96 25.17 1.11
N LEU A 84 -7.80 25.23 -0.21
CA LEU A 84 -7.11 24.22 -0.99
C LEU A 84 -6.43 24.84 -2.21
N ALA A 85 -5.11 24.83 -2.19
CA ALA A 85 -4.27 25.14 -3.35
C ALA A 85 -3.65 23.85 -3.90
N ALA A 86 -3.41 23.82 -5.22
CA ALA A 86 -2.82 22.67 -5.89
C ALA A 86 -1.75 23.11 -6.88
N ARG A 87 -0.74 22.24 -7.06
CA ARG A 87 0.35 22.41 -8.02
C ARG A 87 0.33 21.25 -9.01
N SER A 88 0.53 21.53 -10.29
CA SER A 88 0.71 20.48 -11.29
C SER A 88 2.14 19.94 -11.23
N THR A 89 2.29 18.63 -11.11
CA THR A 89 3.56 17.92 -11.30
C THR A 89 3.34 16.77 -12.27
N GLY A 90 4.23 16.59 -13.25
CA GLY A 90 4.08 15.55 -14.28
C GLY A 90 3.05 15.92 -15.35
N THR A 91 2.27 14.93 -15.79
CA THR A 91 1.27 15.03 -16.87
C THR A 91 -0.14 14.73 -16.36
N PRO A 92 -0.73 15.58 -15.51
CA PRO A 92 -2.07 15.33 -14.97
C PRO A 92 -3.13 15.37 -16.09
N ALA A 93 -4.20 14.60 -15.93
CA ALA A 93 -5.36 14.73 -16.81
C ALA A 93 -5.94 16.15 -16.69
N VAL A 94 -6.20 16.79 -17.84
CA VAL A 94 -6.77 18.14 -17.86
C VAL A 94 -8.27 18.04 -17.63
N GLY A 95 -8.78 18.75 -16.62
CA GLY A 95 -10.21 18.73 -16.30
C GLY A 95 -10.56 19.58 -15.09
N SER A 96 -11.85 19.60 -14.75
CA SER A 96 -12.36 20.21 -13.53
C SER A 96 -12.54 19.14 -12.45
N TYR A 97 -12.04 19.42 -11.25
CA TYR A 97 -12.13 18.55 -10.09
C TYR A 97 -12.86 19.27 -8.97
N SER A 98 -13.83 18.59 -8.33
CA SER A 98 -14.56 19.13 -7.19
C SER A 98 -14.02 18.54 -5.90
N PHE A 99 -13.73 19.39 -4.91
CA PHE A 99 -13.22 18.98 -3.61
C PHE A 99 -14.04 19.63 -2.50
N VAL A 100 -14.38 18.85 -1.48
CA VAL A 100 -15.01 19.36 -0.25
C VAL A 100 -14.03 19.13 0.91
N PRO A 101 -13.27 20.14 1.34
CA PRO A 101 -12.38 20.00 2.47
C PRO A 101 -13.20 19.81 3.75
N VAL A 102 -12.99 18.70 4.44
CA VAL A 102 -13.74 18.34 5.67
C VAL A 102 -12.95 18.68 6.93
N ARG A 103 -11.63 18.39 6.94
CA ARG A 103 -10.72 18.66 8.06
C ARG A 103 -9.29 18.83 7.57
N GLN A 104 -8.48 19.59 8.31
CA GLN A 104 -7.04 19.68 8.08
C GLN A 104 -6.34 18.46 8.71
N ALA A 105 -5.33 17.91 8.04
CA ALA A 105 -4.48 16.88 8.62
C ALA A 105 -3.73 17.47 9.82
N GLN A 106 -3.66 16.72 10.91
CA GLN A 106 -2.98 17.10 12.14
C GLN A 106 -1.97 16.03 12.51
N SER A 107 -0.83 16.46 13.06
CA SER A 107 0.11 15.52 13.68
C SER A 107 -0.42 15.15 15.06
N GLN A 108 -0.46 13.84 15.35
CA GLN A 108 -0.77 13.37 16.69
C GLN A 108 0.28 13.91 17.66
N GLN A 109 -0.18 14.53 18.75
CA GLN A 109 0.68 14.92 19.85
C GLN A 109 0.32 14.07 21.07
N LEU A 110 1.28 13.27 21.52
CA LEU A 110 1.15 12.48 22.73
C LEU A 110 1.90 13.20 23.85
N THR A 111 1.18 13.56 24.90
CA THR A 111 1.76 14.11 26.13
C THR A 111 1.65 13.07 27.22
N SER A 112 2.70 12.91 28.03
CA SER A 112 2.61 12.05 29.21
C SER A 112 1.55 12.57 30.17
N SER A 113 0.96 11.68 30.96
CA SER A 113 0.16 12.09 32.12
C SER A 113 1.03 12.89 33.11
N LEU A 114 0.35 13.62 34.01
CA LEU A 114 1.02 14.31 35.11
C LEU A 114 1.73 13.28 36.01
N TYR A 115 3.03 13.45 36.22
CA TYR A 115 3.80 12.75 37.23
C TYR A 115 3.92 13.65 38.47
N ALA A 116 3.98 13.03 39.66
CA ALA A 116 4.00 13.77 40.92
C ALA A 116 5.29 14.59 41.11
N SER A 117 6.40 14.16 40.50
CA SER A 117 7.67 14.90 40.43
C SER A 117 8.56 14.36 39.31
N ALA A 118 9.62 15.10 38.97
CA ALA A 118 10.65 14.66 38.01
C ALA A 118 11.45 13.44 38.50
N ASP A 119 11.43 13.16 39.80
CA ASP A 119 12.17 12.07 40.44
C ASP A 119 11.32 10.79 40.60
N GLN A 120 10.05 10.81 40.16
CA GLN A 120 9.18 9.64 40.25
C GLN A 120 9.73 8.51 39.38
N LYS A 121 10.24 7.46 40.02
CA LYS A 121 10.73 6.27 39.33
C LYS A 121 9.57 5.52 38.66
N LEU A 122 9.70 5.27 37.37
CA LEU A 122 8.82 4.38 36.62
C LEU A 122 9.32 2.93 36.77
N SER A 123 8.40 1.97 36.78
CA SER A 123 8.77 0.56 36.68
C SER A 123 9.52 0.31 35.37
N ALA A 124 10.51 -0.59 35.40
CA ALA A 124 11.18 -1.04 34.19
C ALA A 124 10.15 -1.65 33.22
N GLY A 125 10.28 -1.34 31.93
CA GLY A 125 9.39 -1.83 30.89
C GLY A 125 9.84 -1.38 29.50
N THR A 126 9.21 -1.94 28.48
CA THR A 126 9.43 -1.60 27.07
C THR A 126 8.26 -0.77 26.56
N VAL A 127 8.56 0.33 25.87
CA VAL A 127 7.56 1.10 25.12
C VAL A 127 7.67 0.71 23.65
N THR A 128 6.66 0.04 23.12
CA THR A 128 6.56 -0.27 21.69
C THR A 128 5.57 0.67 21.04
N ILE A 129 6.00 1.32 19.96
CA ILE A 129 5.16 2.23 19.17
C ILE A 129 4.92 1.56 17.83
N HIS A 130 3.66 1.26 17.53
CA HIS A 130 3.24 0.72 16.25
C HIS A 130 2.59 1.82 15.41
N ALA A 131 2.92 1.85 14.13
CA ALA A 131 2.28 2.73 13.15
C ALA A 131 1.57 1.84 12.14
N GLY A 132 0.26 1.64 12.32
CA GLY A 132 -0.55 0.78 11.46
C GLY A 132 -0.85 -0.59 12.05
N GLY A 133 -1.37 -1.50 11.22
CA GLY A 133 -1.82 -2.84 11.65
C GLY A 133 -3.18 -2.85 12.36
N PHE A 134 -3.90 -1.73 12.40
CA PHE A 134 -5.25 -1.65 12.96
C PHE A 134 -6.22 -2.55 12.21
N LEU A 135 -7.09 -3.23 12.94
CA LEU A 135 -8.05 -4.20 12.41
C LEU A 135 -9.44 -3.59 12.12
N ASP A 136 -9.72 -2.40 12.64
CA ASP A 136 -10.97 -1.66 12.48
C ASP A 136 -10.93 -0.64 11.35
N GLN A 137 -10.28 -0.98 10.22
CA GLN A 137 -10.17 -0.08 9.08
C GLN A 137 -11.54 0.17 8.47
N SER A 138 -11.95 1.43 8.44
CA SER A 138 -13.24 1.84 7.91
C SER A 138 -13.17 2.22 6.44
N ALA A 139 -14.09 1.69 5.64
CA ALA A 139 -14.23 2.04 4.23
C ALA A 139 -14.67 3.50 4.06
N ASN A 140 -14.04 4.23 3.14
CA ASN A 140 -14.44 5.60 2.84
C ASN A 140 -15.79 5.63 2.12
N LEU A 141 -16.63 6.60 2.45
CA LEU A 141 -17.95 6.73 1.86
C LEU A 141 -17.91 6.93 0.35
N ASP A 142 -16.86 7.58 -0.17
CA ASP A 142 -16.67 7.82 -1.60
C ASP A 142 -16.36 6.52 -2.38
N GLN A 143 -16.02 5.42 -1.69
CA GLN A 143 -15.72 4.12 -2.30
C GLN A 143 -16.92 3.16 -2.33
N LEU A 144 -18.03 3.51 -1.68
CA LEU A 144 -19.22 2.68 -1.60
C LEU A 144 -20.01 2.69 -2.92
N ASN A 145 -20.98 1.79 -3.04
CA ASN A 145 -21.88 1.69 -4.19
C ASN A 145 -21.12 1.54 -5.53
N GLY A 146 -20.11 0.67 -5.56
CA GLY A 146 -19.29 0.44 -6.75
C GLY A 146 -18.42 1.64 -7.15
N GLY A 147 -18.17 2.56 -6.22
CA GLY A 147 -17.43 3.81 -6.43
C GLY A 147 -18.31 5.01 -6.82
N ALA A 148 -19.64 4.86 -6.83
CA ALA A 148 -20.54 6.01 -6.92
C ALA A 148 -20.49 6.90 -5.66
N GLY A 149 -20.12 6.29 -4.52
CA GLY A 149 -20.00 6.94 -3.24
C GLY A 149 -21.34 7.13 -2.53
N VAL A 150 -21.32 7.92 -1.44
CA VAL A 150 -22.51 8.31 -0.67
C VAL A 150 -22.65 9.82 -0.70
N SER A 151 -23.82 10.30 -1.07
CA SER A 151 -24.15 11.72 -1.00
C SER A 151 -24.20 12.17 0.46
N ARG A 152 -23.33 13.11 0.85
CA ARG A 152 -23.28 13.62 2.23
C ARG A 152 -24.45 14.58 2.48
N GLY A 153 -25.14 14.41 3.60
CA GLY A 153 -26.38 15.13 3.88
C GLY A 153 -26.94 14.84 5.25
N PHE A 154 -28.26 14.84 5.35
CA PHE A 154 -28.99 14.49 6.57
C PHE A 154 -29.87 13.26 6.31
N ILE A 155 -30.01 12.43 7.32
CA ILE A 155 -30.99 11.34 7.33
C ILE A 155 -31.92 11.56 8.52
N ARG A 156 -33.20 11.23 8.37
CA ARG A 156 -34.15 11.22 9.48
C ARG A 156 -34.36 9.78 9.93
N ILE A 157 -34.20 9.55 11.23
CA ILE A 157 -34.49 8.27 11.86
C ILE A 157 -35.67 8.49 12.80
N THR A 158 -36.66 7.60 12.72
CA THR A 158 -37.75 7.50 13.70
C THR A 158 -37.64 6.17 14.42
N ASP A 159 -37.47 6.22 15.74
CA ASP A 159 -37.42 5.03 16.58
C ASP A 159 -38.83 4.46 16.84
N ARG A 160 -38.90 3.27 17.43
CA ARG A 160 -40.18 2.58 17.67
C ARG A 160 -41.00 3.21 18.79
N SER A 161 -40.42 4.12 19.57
CA SER A 161 -41.16 4.97 20.49
C SER A 161 -41.93 6.09 19.78
N GLY A 162 -41.62 6.33 18.49
CA GLY A 162 -42.20 7.39 17.67
C GLY A 162 -41.42 8.70 17.73
N ARG A 163 -40.22 8.71 18.33
CA ARG A 163 -39.36 9.89 18.33
C ARG A 163 -38.54 9.92 17.05
N SER A 164 -38.50 11.09 16.39
CA SER A 164 -37.69 11.31 15.19
C SER A 164 -36.53 12.27 15.46
N GLN A 165 -35.41 12.06 14.78
CA GLN A 165 -34.28 12.98 14.79
C GLN A 165 -33.59 13.02 13.41
N ASP A 166 -33.19 14.22 12.99
CA ASP A 166 -32.32 14.41 11.82
C ASP A 166 -30.85 14.27 12.25
N ILE A 167 -30.15 13.33 11.62
CA ILE A 167 -28.73 13.06 11.85
C ILE A 167 -27.91 13.75 10.76
N ASP A 168 -26.96 14.59 11.18
CA ASP A 168 -26.05 15.29 10.26
C ASP A 168 -24.87 14.40 9.88
N LEU A 169 -24.83 13.98 8.61
CA LEU A 169 -23.76 13.16 8.03
C LEU A 169 -22.90 13.95 7.03
N ARG A 170 -23.05 15.28 6.95
CA ARG A 170 -22.33 16.11 5.98
C ARG A 170 -20.80 16.00 6.10
N TYR A 171 -20.32 15.67 7.30
CA TYR A 171 -18.89 15.58 7.63
C TYR A 171 -18.38 14.14 7.78
N ALA A 172 -19.24 13.14 7.62
CA ALA A 172 -18.82 11.75 7.66
C ALA A 172 -17.88 11.45 6.47
N GLN A 173 -16.72 10.86 6.74
CA GLN A 173 -15.73 10.50 5.72
C GLN A 173 -15.75 9.00 5.43
N ASN A 174 -16.03 8.19 6.45
CA ASN A 174 -16.04 6.74 6.38
C ASN A 174 -17.28 6.14 7.06
N ALA A 175 -17.44 4.82 6.92
CA ALA A 175 -18.58 4.10 7.49
C ALA A 175 -18.67 4.22 9.02
N SER A 176 -17.53 4.25 9.72
CA SER A 176 -17.48 4.35 11.18
C SER A 176 -17.90 5.74 11.68
N ASP A 177 -17.64 6.80 10.90
CA ASP A 177 -18.17 8.14 11.18
C ASP A 177 -19.70 8.14 11.11
N VAL A 178 -20.30 7.45 10.13
CA VAL A 178 -21.76 7.32 10.01
C VAL A 178 -22.35 6.61 11.22
N VAL A 179 -21.80 5.45 11.60
CA VAL A 179 -22.22 4.71 12.79
C VAL A 179 -22.11 5.57 14.04
N SER A 180 -20.98 6.28 14.20
CA SER A 180 -20.73 7.16 15.35
C SER A 180 -21.73 8.31 15.42
N SER A 181 -22.04 8.95 14.28
CA SER A 181 -23.02 10.03 14.21
C SER A 181 -24.45 9.58 14.55
N ILE A 182 -24.84 8.38 14.14
CA ILE A 182 -26.16 7.82 14.49
C ILE A 182 -26.20 7.44 15.97
N ASN A 183 -25.15 6.78 16.48
CA ASN A 183 -25.06 6.36 17.89
C ASN A 183 -24.93 7.55 18.87
N ALA A 184 -24.47 8.71 18.39
CA ALA A 184 -24.44 9.94 19.17
C ALA A 184 -25.81 10.66 19.23
N SER A 185 -26.85 10.12 18.58
CA SER A 185 -28.20 10.68 18.62
C SER A 185 -28.87 10.51 19.99
N SER A 186 -29.98 11.21 20.20
CA SER A 186 -30.81 11.09 21.40
C SER A 186 -31.91 10.03 21.28
N LEU A 187 -31.90 9.27 20.17
CA LEU A 187 -32.83 8.18 19.91
C LEU A 187 -32.40 6.91 20.63
N SER A 188 -33.34 6.02 20.90
CA SER A 188 -33.05 4.68 21.42
C SER A 188 -32.70 3.71 20.28
N VAL A 189 -31.72 4.06 19.46
CA VAL A 189 -31.26 3.27 18.31
C VAL A 189 -29.76 3.03 18.41
N VAL A 190 -29.34 1.81 18.09
CA VAL A 190 -27.95 1.42 17.94
C VAL A 190 -27.69 1.10 16.48
N ALA A 191 -26.82 1.88 15.85
CA ALA A 191 -26.23 1.57 14.56
C ALA A 191 -25.01 0.67 14.74
N LYS A 192 -24.90 -0.33 13.86
CA LYS A 192 -23.69 -1.12 13.66
C LYS A 192 -23.41 -1.31 12.18
N ILE A 193 -22.18 -1.70 11.89
CA ILE A 193 -21.81 -2.26 10.59
C ILE A 193 -21.93 -3.77 10.71
N ASP A 194 -22.49 -4.39 9.69
CA ASP A 194 -22.57 -5.83 9.53
C ASP A 194 -22.05 -6.16 8.14
N ASP A 195 -20.80 -6.62 8.08
CA ASP A 195 -20.09 -6.84 6.82
C ASP A 195 -20.15 -5.61 5.88
N GLY A 196 -20.83 -5.70 4.74
CA GLY A 196 -20.94 -4.65 3.74
C GLY A 196 -22.14 -3.71 3.90
N ARG A 197 -22.92 -3.82 5.00
CA ARG A 197 -24.15 -3.04 5.20
C ARG A 197 -24.20 -2.34 6.55
N PHE A 198 -25.05 -1.32 6.65
CA PHE A 198 -25.41 -0.70 7.91
C PHE A 198 -26.66 -1.36 8.50
N VAL A 199 -26.68 -1.56 9.81
CA VAL A 199 -27.82 -2.14 10.53
C VAL A 199 -28.17 -1.23 11.71
N LEU A 200 -29.45 -0.86 11.80
CA LEU A 200 -29.99 -0.09 12.92
C LEU A 200 -30.90 -1.00 13.74
N THR A 201 -30.68 -1.01 15.05
CA THR A 201 -31.49 -1.74 16.00
C THR A 201 -32.10 -0.76 17.01
N ASP A 202 -33.42 -0.70 17.04
CA ASP A 202 -34.16 -0.04 18.10
C ASP A 202 -34.03 -0.83 19.42
N VAL A 203 -33.64 -0.13 20.48
CA VAL A 203 -33.49 -0.65 21.84
C VAL A 203 -34.46 0.01 22.82
N SER A 204 -35.48 0.73 22.31
CA SER A 204 -36.50 1.39 23.14
C SER A 204 -37.43 0.40 23.84
N GLY A 205 -37.59 -0.80 23.26
CA GLY A 205 -38.60 -1.79 23.69
C GLY A 205 -40.04 -1.42 23.29
N SER A 206 -40.24 -0.31 22.60
CA SER A 206 -41.56 0.17 22.18
C SER A 206 -42.01 -0.47 20.86
N THR A 207 -43.32 -0.38 20.60
CA THR A 207 -43.97 -0.81 19.34
C THR A 207 -44.94 0.24 18.81
N THR A 208 -44.92 1.45 19.36
CA THR A 208 -45.84 2.56 19.02
C THR A 208 -45.69 3.02 17.56
N SER A 209 -44.48 2.93 17.01
CA SER A 209 -44.16 3.28 15.63
C SER A 209 -43.33 2.18 14.97
N ASN A 210 -43.29 2.19 13.64
CA ASN A 210 -42.25 1.50 12.89
C ASN A 210 -40.90 2.19 13.12
N LEU A 211 -39.81 1.42 12.99
CA LEU A 211 -38.47 1.96 12.81
C LEU A 211 -38.38 2.47 11.37
N VAL A 212 -38.21 3.78 11.20
CA VAL A 212 -38.20 4.45 9.89
C VAL A 212 -36.86 5.12 9.65
N ILE A 213 -36.30 4.94 8.46
CA ILE A 213 -35.11 5.65 7.99
C ILE A 213 -35.43 6.27 6.63
N GLU A 214 -35.27 7.58 6.53
CA GLU A 214 -35.63 8.33 5.32
C GLU A 214 -34.63 9.47 5.03
N ASP A 215 -34.58 9.86 3.76
CA ASP A 215 -33.83 11.02 3.29
C ASP A 215 -34.46 12.34 3.76
N VAL A 216 -33.64 13.33 4.10
CA VAL A 216 -34.11 14.68 4.42
C VAL A 216 -34.05 15.56 3.18
N GLY A 217 -35.19 16.13 2.79
CA GLY A 217 -35.29 17.04 1.64
C GLY A 217 -35.13 16.33 0.31
N ILE A 218 -34.23 16.83 -0.55
CA ILE A 218 -33.92 16.23 -1.86
C ILE A 218 -32.67 15.32 -1.82
N GLY A 219 -32.18 15.00 -0.62
CA GLY A 219 -30.99 14.15 -0.44
C GLY A 219 -31.24 12.70 -0.85
N THR A 220 -30.14 11.96 -1.02
CA THR A 220 -30.13 10.50 -1.24
C THR A 220 -29.23 9.78 -0.23
N THR A 221 -28.82 10.46 0.85
CA THR A 221 -27.90 9.92 1.85
C THR A 221 -28.39 8.60 2.45
N ALA A 222 -29.66 8.48 2.83
CA ALA A 222 -30.22 7.25 3.38
C ALA A 222 -30.20 6.13 2.34
N ARG A 223 -30.66 6.41 1.12
CA ARG A 223 -30.62 5.45 0.00
C ARG A 223 -29.21 4.99 -0.32
N ASP A 224 -28.25 5.91 -0.39
CA ASP A 224 -26.86 5.64 -0.71
C ASP A 224 -26.15 4.85 0.42
N LEU A 225 -26.65 4.92 1.66
CA LEU A 225 -26.24 4.05 2.77
C LEU A 225 -26.98 2.69 2.77
N GLY A 226 -27.80 2.43 1.76
CA GLY A 226 -28.56 1.19 1.60
C GLY A 226 -29.93 1.18 2.28
N PHE A 227 -30.36 2.29 2.88
CA PHE A 227 -31.69 2.43 3.49
C PHE A 227 -32.67 3.10 2.52
N ASP A 228 -33.17 2.34 1.54
CA ASP A 228 -34.18 2.85 0.60
C ASP A 228 -35.60 2.68 1.17
N ASN A 229 -36.22 3.78 1.59
CA ASN A 229 -37.59 3.85 2.12
C ASN A 229 -37.89 2.84 3.26
N VAL A 230 -36.99 2.74 4.23
CA VAL A 230 -37.15 1.76 5.31
C VAL A 230 -38.25 2.20 6.28
N SER A 231 -39.25 1.34 6.46
CA SER A 231 -40.28 1.44 7.50
C SER A 231 -40.66 0.03 7.95
N VAL A 232 -40.12 -0.42 9.09
CA VAL A 232 -40.27 -1.81 9.55
C VAL A 232 -40.93 -1.89 10.92
N ALA A 233 -41.83 -2.86 11.07
CA ALA A 233 -42.51 -3.14 12.34
C ALA A 233 -41.68 -4.01 13.30
N THR A 234 -40.40 -4.24 13.00
CA THR A 234 -39.41 -4.97 13.81
C THR A 234 -38.43 -4.02 14.49
N ASN A 235 -37.68 -4.54 15.46
CA ASN A 235 -36.62 -3.79 16.15
C ASN A 235 -35.38 -3.59 15.29
N SER A 236 -35.19 -4.37 14.21
CA SER A 236 -34.01 -4.25 13.35
C SER A 236 -34.40 -3.85 11.94
N ALA A 237 -33.67 -2.87 11.41
CA ALA A 237 -33.65 -2.43 10.03
C ALA A 237 -32.26 -2.68 9.43
N GLN A 238 -32.20 -3.44 8.35
CA GLN A 238 -30.96 -3.74 7.64
C GLN A 238 -30.93 -2.99 6.31
N GLY A 239 -29.84 -2.28 6.05
CA GLY A 239 -29.59 -1.68 4.74
C GLY A 239 -29.21 -2.73 3.69
N ALA A 240 -29.25 -2.32 2.42
CA ALA A 240 -28.60 -3.06 1.35
C ALA A 240 -27.08 -3.10 1.56
N ASN A 241 -26.42 -4.10 0.99
CA ASN A 241 -24.96 -4.13 0.97
C ASN A 241 -24.44 -3.07 -0.01
N VAL A 242 -23.66 -2.13 0.53
CA VAL A 242 -23.10 -0.98 -0.19
C VAL A 242 -21.59 -1.13 -0.44
N HIS A 243 -21.00 -2.24 0.02
CA HIS A 243 -19.59 -2.56 -0.15
C HIS A 243 -19.42 -3.94 -0.79
N GLN A 244 -19.43 -3.96 -2.12
CA GLN A 244 -19.30 -5.14 -2.94
C GLN A 244 -18.29 -4.93 -4.07
N LEU A 245 -17.73 -6.02 -4.56
CA LEU A 245 -16.97 -6.06 -5.79
C LEU A 245 -17.85 -5.63 -6.97
N HIS A 246 -17.32 -4.72 -7.76
CA HIS A 246 -17.88 -4.32 -9.03
C HIS A 246 -16.81 -4.45 -10.11
N ARG A 247 -17.21 -4.46 -11.39
CA ARG A 247 -16.26 -4.45 -12.50
C ARG A 247 -15.38 -3.20 -12.50
N SER A 248 -15.85 -2.09 -11.92
CA SER A 248 -15.08 -0.86 -11.73
C SER A 248 -14.14 -0.88 -10.51
N THR A 249 -14.20 -1.91 -9.65
CA THR A 249 -13.33 -2.00 -8.47
C THR A 249 -11.87 -2.01 -8.90
N ALA A 250 -11.10 -1.03 -8.43
CA ALA A 250 -9.67 -0.93 -8.76
C ALA A 250 -8.90 -2.12 -8.18
N LEU A 251 -7.98 -2.70 -8.96
CA LEU A 251 -7.20 -3.86 -8.53
C LEU A 251 -6.36 -3.56 -7.27
N ARG A 252 -5.88 -2.32 -7.13
CA ARG A 252 -5.17 -1.83 -5.93
C ARG A 252 -6.01 -1.83 -4.64
N ASN A 253 -7.34 -1.84 -4.73
CA ASN A 253 -8.22 -1.83 -3.56
C ASN A 253 -8.54 -3.25 -3.05
N LEU A 254 -8.18 -4.29 -3.82
CA LEU A 254 -8.37 -5.67 -3.39
C LEU A 254 -7.41 -6.01 -2.23
N ARG A 255 -7.75 -7.04 -1.47
CA ARG A 255 -6.97 -7.55 -0.33
C ARG A 255 -6.65 -6.43 0.68
N ASP A 256 -7.67 -5.72 1.12
CA ASP A 256 -7.59 -4.58 2.05
C ASP A 256 -6.57 -3.50 1.66
N GLY A 257 -6.48 -3.22 0.35
CA GLY A 257 -5.59 -2.19 -0.20
C GLY A 257 -4.17 -2.68 -0.50
N LEU A 258 -3.87 -3.97 -0.32
CA LEU A 258 -2.58 -4.56 -0.74
C LEU A 258 -2.51 -4.76 -2.26
N GLY A 259 -3.67 -4.79 -2.92
CA GLY A 259 -3.81 -5.04 -4.35
C GLY A 259 -3.38 -6.44 -4.77
N VAL A 260 -3.21 -6.61 -6.08
CA VAL A 260 -2.76 -7.87 -6.69
C VAL A 260 -1.55 -7.64 -7.59
N GLU A 261 -0.59 -8.55 -7.51
CA GLU A 261 0.63 -8.50 -8.30
C GLU A 261 0.42 -9.18 -9.65
N LEU A 262 0.75 -8.45 -10.70
CA LEU A 262 0.78 -8.97 -12.06
C LEU A 262 2.25 -9.03 -12.49
N PRO A 263 2.80 -10.23 -12.78
CA PRO A 263 4.20 -10.35 -13.17
C PRO A 263 4.45 -9.62 -14.49
N LYS A 264 5.59 -8.94 -14.59
CA LYS A 264 5.99 -8.17 -15.80
C LYS A 264 6.29 -9.09 -16.99
N THR A 265 6.69 -10.34 -16.73
CA THR A 265 7.02 -11.36 -17.72
C THR A 265 6.47 -12.72 -17.27
N GLY A 266 6.26 -13.64 -18.22
CA GLY A 266 5.68 -14.95 -17.92
C GLY A 266 4.15 -14.95 -17.82
N ALA A 267 3.57 -16.11 -17.52
CA ALA A 267 2.13 -16.23 -17.29
C ALA A 267 1.83 -15.98 -15.81
N ALA A 268 0.84 -15.13 -15.54
CA ALA A 268 0.38 -14.85 -14.18
C ALA A 268 -0.47 -15.99 -13.63
N LEU A 269 -1.31 -16.61 -14.48
CA LEU A 269 -2.07 -17.80 -14.13
C LEU A 269 -1.89 -18.89 -15.18
N ARG A 270 -2.00 -20.13 -14.72
CA ARG A 270 -2.08 -21.33 -15.54
C ARG A 270 -3.26 -22.16 -15.08
N LEU A 271 -4.18 -22.41 -16.00
CA LEU A 271 -5.42 -23.14 -15.77
C LEU A 271 -5.34 -24.47 -16.54
N ASN A 272 -5.38 -25.59 -15.83
CA ASN A 272 -5.52 -26.91 -16.44
C ASN A 272 -7.00 -27.26 -16.46
N LEU A 273 -7.59 -27.55 -17.61
CA LEU A 273 -9.04 -27.76 -17.77
C LEU A 273 -9.41 -29.24 -17.81
N ARG A 274 -10.70 -29.55 -17.65
CA ARG A 274 -11.22 -30.93 -17.62
C ARG A 274 -11.07 -31.67 -18.95
N ASP A 275 -11.04 -30.96 -20.07
CA ASP A 275 -10.73 -31.52 -21.39
C ASP A 275 -9.23 -31.89 -21.57
N GLY A 276 -8.39 -31.62 -20.57
CA GLY A 276 -6.95 -31.86 -20.59
C GLY A 276 -6.14 -30.74 -21.25
N SER A 277 -6.79 -29.68 -21.75
CA SER A 277 -6.09 -28.51 -22.28
C SER A 277 -5.62 -27.57 -21.18
N GLN A 278 -4.70 -26.67 -21.55
CA GLN A 278 -4.13 -25.70 -20.64
C GLN A 278 -4.29 -24.28 -21.21
N VAL A 279 -4.69 -23.35 -20.34
CA VAL A 279 -4.77 -21.93 -20.63
C VAL A 279 -3.71 -21.21 -19.81
N ASN A 280 -2.84 -20.46 -20.47
CA ASN A 280 -1.86 -19.58 -19.82
C ASN A 280 -2.32 -18.14 -19.96
N PHE A 281 -2.53 -17.48 -18.83
CA PHE A 281 -2.94 -16.08 -18.76
C PHE A 281 -1.70 -15.22 -18.54
N THR A 282 -1.36 -14.41 -19.54
CA THR A 282 -0.36 -13.34 -19.44
C THR A 282 -1.09 -12.01 -19.52
N SER A 283 -0.89 -11.15 -18.53
CA SER A 283 -1.49 -9.81 -18.50
C SER A 283 -0.46 -8.74 -18.84
N GLN A 284 -0.92 -7.64 -19.42
CA GLN A 284 -0.16 -6.39 -19.54
C GLN A 284 -0.80 -5.27 -18.71
N LEU A 285 -1.81 -5.60 -17.90
CA LEU A 285 -2.48 -4.63 -17.04
C LEU A 285 -1.50 -4.09 -16.01
N ASN A 286 -1.59 -2.78 -15.80
CA ASN A 286 -0.96 -2.16 -14.64
C ASN A 286 -1.88 -2.35 -13.43
N GLY A 287 -1.51 -3.24 -12.50
CA GLY A 287 -2.30 -3.55 -11.29
C GLY A 287 -2.68 -2.34 -10.42
N ARG A 288 -2.08 -1.17 -10.63
CA ARG A 288 -2.41 0.07 -9.91
C ARG A 288 -3.44 0.95 -10.61
N GLN A 289 -3.57 0.82 -11.92
CA GLN A 289 -4.48 1.62 -12.75
C GLN A 289 -5.66 0.81 -13.28
N ALA A 290 -5.48 -0.51 -13.39
CA ALA A 290 -6.49 -1.41 -13.87
C ALA A 290 -7.57 -1.70 -12.82
N ASN A 291 -8.70 -2.20 -13.29
CA ASN A 291 -9.84 -2.62 -12.49
C ASN A 291 -10.16 -4.11 -12.69
N LEU A 292 -11.02 -4.64 -11.82
CA LEU A 292 -11.42 -6.04 -11.81
C LEU A 292 -12.13 -6.46 -13.10
N GLY A 293 -12.90 -5.57 -13.72
CA GLY A 293 -13.55 -5.82 -15.00
C GLY A 293 -12.55 -6.12 -16.11
N GLN A 294 -11.48 -5.31 -16.21
CA GLN A 294 -10.41 -5.54 -17.17
C GLN A 294 -9.68 -6.87 -16.92
N LEU A 295 -9.41 -7.20 -15.66
CA LEU A 295 -8.80 -8.49 -15.30
C LEU A 295 -9.70 -9.67 -15.71
N ILE A 296 -11.00 -9.59 -15.42
CA ILE A 296 -12.00 -10.59 -15.81
C ILE A 296 -12.05 -10.74 -17.33
N ASP A 297 -12.06 -9.63 -18.06
CA ASP A 297 -12.10 -9.64 -19.52
C ASP A 297 -10.85 -10.27 -20.13
N GLU A 298 -9.66 -9.97 -19.63
CA GLU A 298 -8.43 -10.59 -20.13
C GLU A 298 -8.36 -12.09 -19.79
N ILE A 299 -8.84 -12.52 -18.61
CA ILE A 299 -8.92 -13.95 -18.26
C ILE A 299 -9.88 -14.68 -19.21
N ASN A 300 -11.09 -14.13 -19.42
CA ASN A 300 -12.06 -14.71 -20.33
C ASN A 300 -11.57 -14.77 -21.78
N ALA A 301 -10.88 -13.72 -22.23
CA ALA A 301 -10.27 -13.68 -23.55
C ALA A 301 -9.18 -14.76 -23.70
N ALA A 302 -8.31 -14.93 -22.69
CA ALA A 302 -7.29 -15.99 -22.69
C ALA A 302 -7.91 -17.41 -22.74
N GLY A 303 -9.08 -17.57 -22.14
CA GLY A 303 -9.85 -18.82 -22.15
C GLY A 303 -10.43 -19.22 -23.51
N ALA A 304 -10.55 -18.31 -24.48
CA ALA A 304 -11.12 -18.55 -25.81
C ALA A 304 -12.47 -19.32 -25.79
N GLY A 305 -13.33 -19.00 -24.82
CA GLY A 305 -14.66 -19.62 -24.65
C GLY A 305 -14.67 -20.94 -23.86
N LYS A 306 -13.51 -21.43 -23.41
CA LYS A 306 -13.41 -22.65 -22.60
C LYS A 306 -13.66 -22.44 -21.11
N LEU A 307 -13.67 -21.20 -20.64
CA LEU A 307 -13.92 -20.85 -19.25
C LEU A 307 -14.72 -19.55 -19.15
N SER A 308 -15.29 -19.31 -17.98
CA SER A 308 -16.01 -18.10 -17.63
C SER A 308 -15.57 -17.60 -16.25
N ALA A 309 -14.80 -16.51 -16.23
CA ALA A 309 -14.51 -15.70 -15.06
C ALA A 309 -15.60 -14.64 -14.84
N ARG A 310 -16.09 -14.50 -13.60
CA ARG A 310 -17.11 -13.51 -13.20
C ARG A 310 -16.99 -13.19 -11.71
N ILE A 311 -17.55 -12.07 -11.29
CA ILE A 311 -17.78 -11.81 -9.87
C ILE A 311 -18.85 -12.78 -9.38
N SER A 312 -18.62 -13.42 -8.23
CA SER A 312 -19.57 -14.35 -7.62
C SER A 312 -20.88 -13.66 -7.24
N SER A 313 -21.96 -14.42 -7.10
CA SER A 313 -23.28 -13.87 -6.76
C SER A 313 -23.35 -13.21 -5.38
N ASN A 314 -22.42 -13.54 -4.48
CA ASN A 314 -22.30 -12.85 -3.17
C ASN A 314 -21.65 -11.46 -3.27
N GLY A 315 -21.10 -11.08 -4.44
CA GLY A 315 -20.45 -9.80 -4.67
C GLY A 315 -19.11 -9.61 -3.94
N GLN A 316 -18.46 -10.70 -3.49
CA GLN A 316 -17.29 -10.63 -2.59
C GLN A 316 -16.08 -11.44 -3.06
N SER A 317 -16.28 -12.35 -4.02
CA SER A 317 -15.25 -13.22 -4.59
C SER A 317 -15.29 -13.19 -6.12
N LEU A 318 -14.33 -13.85 -6.74
CA LEU A 318 -14.30 -14.17 -8.15
C LEU A 318 -14.60 -15.67 -8.34
N GLU A 319 -15.39 -16.01 -9.34
CA GLU A 319 -15.60 -17.39 -9.79
C GLU A 319 -14.99 -17.57 -11.16
N ILE A 320 -14.24 -18.66 -11.35
CA ILE A 320 -13.75 -19.10 -12.65
C ILE A 320 -14.29 -20.51 -12.90
N GLU A 321 -15.22 -20.60 -13.85
CA GLU A 321 -15.86 -21.84 -14.25
C GLU A 321 -15.18 -22.41 -15.50
N ASP A 322 -14.82 -23.69 -15.44
CA ASP A 322 -14.43 -24.45 -16.63
C ASP A 322 -15.68 -24.86 -17.41
N LEU A 323 -15.81 -24.44 -18.66
CA LEU A 323 -16.93 -24.77 -19.54
C LEU A 323 -16.67 -26.02 -20.39
N THR A 324 -15.48 -26.61 -20.26
CA THR A 324 -15.12 -27.83 -20.98
C THR A 324 -15.65 -29.08 -20.26
N THR A 325 -15.70 -30.17 -21.01
CA THR A 325 -16.07 -31.50 -20.50
C THR A 325 -14.85 -32.41 -20.49
N GLY A 326 -14.75 -33.27 -19.48
CA GLY A 326 -13.74 -34.33 -19.42
C GLY A 326 -13.46 -34.76 -17.98
N LEU A 327 -12.43 -35.57 -17.80
CA LEU A 327 -12.07 -36.17 -16.51
C LEU A 327 -10.72 -35.67 -15.96
N ALA A 328 -10.04 -34.77 -16.68
CA ALA A 328 -8.80 -34.18 -16.17
C ALA A 328 -9.09 -33.27 -14.97
N THR A 329 -8.11 -33.11 -14.08
CA THR A 329 -8.25 -32.27 -12.89
C THR A 329 -8.26 -30.79 -13.28
N TYR A 330 -9.34 -30.09 -12.96
CA TYR A 330 -9.40 -28.64 -13.06
C TYR A 330 -8.56 -27.99 -11.94
N SER A 331 -7.59 -27.16 -12.30
CA SER A 331 -6.79 -26.43 -11.31
C SER A 331 -6.25 -25.11 -11.86
N ILE A 332 -6.02 -24.15 -10.98
CA ILE A 332 -5.40 -22.85 -11.28
C ILE A 332 -4.14 -22.71 -10.42
N SER A 333 -3.07 -22.20 -11.02
CA SER A 333 -1.78 -21.98 -10.35
C SER A 333 -1.10 -20.72 -10.88
N SER A 334 -0.13 -20.18 -10.14
CA SER A 334 0.73 -19.07 -10.60
C SER A 334 2.09 -19.61 -11.05
N PRO A 335 2.35 -19.77 -12.36
CA PRO A 335 3.69 -20.16 -12.80
C PRO A 335 4.70 -19.00 -12.71
N SER A 336 4.24 -17.75 -12.58
CA SER A 336 5.07 -16.58 -12.30
C SER A 336 4.31 -15.64 -11.34
N GLY A 337 5.01 -15.09 -10.34
CA GLY A 337 4.37 -14.32 -9.27
C GLY A 337 3.48 -15.19 -8.37
N SER A 338 2.49 -14.56 -7.72
CA SER A 338 1.60 -15.23 -6.76
C SER A 338 0.12 -14.86 -6.93
N LEU A 339 -0.33 -14.53 -8.14
CA LEU A 339 -1.68 -14.03 -8.39
C LEU A 339 -2.78 -15.01 -7.93
N ALA A 340 -2.61 -16.32 -8.19
CA ALA A 340 -3.56 -17.35 -7.76
C ALA A 340 -3.69 -17.39 -6.24
N ASP A 341 -2.57 -17.42 -5.51
CA ASP A 341 -2.52 -17.41 -4.05
C ASP A 341 -3.11 -16.12 -3.46
N GLN A 342 -2.73 -14.96 -4.02
CA GLN A 342 -3.26 -13.66 -3.59
C GLN A 342 -4.79 -13.56 -3.72
N LEU A 343 -5.35 -14.17 -4.76
CA LEU A 343 -6.80 -14.21 -4.98
C LEU A 343 -7.47 -15.41 -4.29
N GLY A 344 -6.73 -16.42 -3.83
CA GLY A 344 -7.27 -17.69 -3.34
C GLY A 344 -7.87 -18.57 -4.45
N LEU A 345 -7.32 -18.52 -5.67
CA LEU A 345 -7.75 -19.30 -6.83
C LEU A 345 -7.07 -20.68 -6.94
N ASP A 346 -6.11 -20.99 -6.08
CA ASP A 346 -5.47 -22.31 -5.99
C ASP A 346 -6.31 -23.32 -5.17
N ALA A 347 -7.54 -22.95 -4.80
CA ALA A 347 -8.51 -23.80 -4.15
C ALA A 347 -8.98 -24.97 -5.02
N SER A 348 -9.51 -26.01 -4.36
CA SER A 348 -10.10 -27.16 -5.05
C SER A 348 -11.42 -26.79 -5.73
N PRO A 349 -11.65 -27.24 -6.97
CA PRO A 349 -12.88 -26.93 -7.70
C PRO A 349 -14.09 -27.65 -7.09
N VAL A 350 -15.23 -26.95 -7.07
CA VAL A 350 -16.54 -27.52 -6.74
C VAL A 350 -17.41 -27.47 -7.98
N ALA A 351 -17.87 -28.62 -8.47
CA ALA A 351 -18.69 -28.74 -9.67
C ALA A 351 -18.11 -28.05 -10.93
N GLY A 352 -16.78 -27.99 -11.06
CA GLY A 352 -16.10 -27.33 -12.20
C GLY A 352 -15.92 -25.82 -12.05
N VAL A 353 -16.23 -25.27 -10.87
CA VAL A 353 -16.03 -23.85 -10.54
C VAL A 353 -14.97 -23.75 -9.45
N ILE A 354 -14.02 -22.85 -9.63
CA ILE A 354 -13.13 -22.40 -8.55
C ILE A 354 -13.61 -21.03 -8.11
N THR A 355 -13.94 -20.91 -6.82
CA THR A 355 -14.30 -19.64 -6.19
C THR A 355 -13.09 -19.15 -5.41
N SER A 356 -12.70 -17.91 -5.67
CA SER A 356 -11.62 -17.22 -4.99
C SER A 356 -11.95 -17.00 -3.52
N ASP A 357 -10.94 -16.65 -2.73
CA ASP A 357 -11.17 -16.08 -1.41
C ASP A 357 -11.93 -14.76 -1.51
N ARG A 358 -12.43 -14.29 -0.36
CA ARG A 358 -13.02 -12.96 -0.25
C ARG A 358 -11.95 -11.90 -0.56
N LEU A 359 -12.26 -10.97 -1.46
CA LEU A 359 -11.26 -10.02 -2.00
C LEU A 359 -11.32 -8.61 -1.42
N GLN A 360 -12.33 -8.27 -0.62
CA GLN A 360 -12.45 -7.00 0.11
C GLN A 360 -13.03 -7.26 1.49
N SER A 361 -12.53 -6.65 2.57
CA SER A 361 -13.15 -6.75 3.90
C SER A 361 -14.55 -6.12 3.96
N GLY A 362 -15.20 -6.19 5.12
CA GLY A 362 -16.41 -5.42 5.39
C GLY A 362 -16.15 -3.91 5.51
N LEU A 363 -17.20 -3.13 5.78
CA LEU A 363 -17.14 -1.67 5.91
C LEU A 363 -16.26 -1.17 7.06
N SER A 364 -15.98 -1.98 8.07
CA SER A 364 -15.13 -1.63 9.21
C SER A 364 -14.45 -2.89 9.76
N ASP A 365 -13.62 -3.53 8.93
CA ASP A 365 -13.18 -4.90 9.17
C ASP A 365 -11.87 -5.21 8.41
N THR A 366 -11.30 -6.39 8.65
CA THR A 366 -10.07 -6.90 8.04
C THR A 366 -10.27 -8.33 7.53
N LEU A 367 -9.75 -8.63 6.34
CA LEU A 367 -9.72 -9.98 5.77
C LEU A 367 -8.77 -10.89 6.56
N LEU A 368 -9.22 -12.11 6.85
CA LEU A 368 -8.36 -13.10 7.52
C LEU A 368 -7.16 -13.49 6.65
N SER A 369 -7.28 -13.44 5.33
CA SER A 369 -6.19 -13.69 4.38
C SER A 369 -5.07 -12.63 4.44
N THR A 370 -5.30 -11.49 5.10
CA THR A 370 -4.27 -10.44 5.27
C THR A 370 -3.59 -10.48 6.64
N LEU A 371 -4.06 -11.32 7.56
CA LEU A 371 -3.45 -11.50 8.89
C LEU A 371 -2.18 -12.36 8.81
N GLY A 372 -1.42 -12.44 9.91
CA GLY A 372 -0.19 -13.24 9.96
C GLY A 372 0.87 -12.79 8.96
N GLY A 373 0.98 -11.48 8.73
CA GLY A 373 1.86 -10.88 7.73
C GLY A 373 1.46 -11.12 6.28
N GLY A 374 0.21 -11.53 6.03
CA GLY A 374 -0.30 -11.85 4.71
C GLY A 374 -0.26 -13.34 4.37
N SER A 375 0.18 -14.19 5.30
CA SER A 375 0.07 -15.65 5.19
C SER A 375 -1.36 -16.14 5.37
N GLY A 376 -2.22 -15.29 5.95
CA GLY A 376 -3.60 -15.58 6.26
C GLY A 376 -3.78 -16.39 7.54
N VAL A 377 -5.00 -16.36 8.07
CA VAL A 377 -5.45 -17.23 9.17
C VAL A 377 -6.45 -18.23 8.60
N GLN A 378 -6.09 -19.50 8.63
CA GLN A 378 -6.98 -20.59 8.22
C GLN A 378 -8.04 -20.82 9.31
N THR A 379 -9.31 -20.79 8.92
CA THR A 379 -10.44 -20.93 9.85
C THR A 379 -11.13 -22.29 9.82
N SER A 380 -10.58 -23.25 9.07
CA SER A 380 -11.06 -24.63 9.04
C SER A 380 -10.86 -25.28 10.42
N GLY A 381 -11.84 -25.12 11.30
CA GLY A 381 -11.84 -25.71 12.63
C GLY A 381 -12.79 -25.07 13.62
N SER A 382 -12.73 -25.52 14.87
CA SER A 382 -13.57 -25.03 15.96
C SER A 382 -12.75 -24.61 17.19
N VAL A 383 -13.30 -23.71 17.98
CA VAL A 383 -12.70 -23.18 19.23
C VAL A 383 -13.59 -23.55 20.39
N THR A 384 -13.02 -24.09 21.46
CA THR A 384 -13.72 -24.29 22.73
C THR A 384 -13.34 -23.18 23.71
N ILE A 385 -14.34 -22.46 24.22
CA ILE A 385 -14.17 -21.43 25.24
C ILE A 385 -14.89 -21.88 26.50
N THR A 386 -14.17 -21.90 27.63
CA THR A 386 -14.69 -22.22 28.96
C THR A 386 -14.64 -21.00 29.84
N ASP A 387 -15.78 -20.59 30.39
CA ASP A 387 -15.88 -19.45 31.30
C ASP A 387 -15.37 -19.77 32.72
N LYS A 388 -15.32 -18.76 33.59
CA LYS A 388 -14.85 -18.91 34.97
C LYS A 388 -15.83 -19.66 35.88
N LEU A 389 -17.03 -19.99 35.43
CA LEU A 389 -17.97 -20.90 36.10
C LEU A 389 -17.77 -22.35 35.65
N GLY A 390 -16.91 -22.60 34.67
CA GLY A 390 -16.62 -23.92 34.11
C GLY A 390 -17.63 -24.36 33.05
N GLN A 391 -18.46 -23.46 32.53
CA GLN A 391 -19.31 -23.73 31.37
C GLN A 391 -18.51 -23.55 30.09
N SER A 392 -18.76 -24.39 29.09
CA SER A 392 -18.02 -24.37 27.82
C SER A 392 -18.94 -24.34 26.62
N ASP A 393 -18.51 -23.64 25.57
CA ASP A 393 -19.08 -23.72 24.24
C ASP A 393 -18.00 -24.04 23.21
N THR A 394 -18.34 -24.87 22.22
CA THR A 394 -17.49 -25.17 21.06
C THR A 394 -18.10 -24.51 19.82
N ILE A 395 -17.38 -23.56 19.24
CA ILE A 395 -17.84 -22.73 18.13
C ILE A 395 -17.05 -23.08 16.87
N ASN A 396 -17.74 -23.34 15.76
CA ASN A 396 -17.13 -23.59 14.46
C ASN A 396 -16.86 -22.27 13.72
N LEU A 397 -15.62 -22.06 13.28
CA LEU A 397 -15.18 -20.85 12.58
C LEU A 397 -14.99 -21.03 11.07
N SER A 398 -15.23 -22.23 10.52
CA SER A 398 -14.96 -22.56 9.10
C SER A 398 -15.66 -21.68 8.07
N SER A 399 -16.75 -21.01 8.44
CA SER A 399 -17.44 -20.05 7.57
C SER A 399 -16.83 -18.64 7.60
N ALA A 400 -15.98 -18.31 8.56
CA ALA A 400 -15.40 -16.98 8.72
C ALA A 400 -14.41 -16.66 7.61
N LYS A 401 -14.56 -15.47 7.02
CA LYS A 401 -13.66 -14.90 5.99
C LYS A 401 -13.01 -13.60 6.46
N THR A 402 -13.63 -12.91 7.40
CA THR A 402 -13.11 -11.69 8.02
C THR A 402 -12.93 -11.83 9.53
N LEU A 403 -12.26 -10.86 10.15
CA LEU A 403 -12.12 -10.85 11.60
C LEU A 403 -13.47 -10.57 12.28
N GLN A 404 -14.31 -9.72 11.70
CA GLN A 404 -15.65 -9.50 12.23
C GLN A 404 -16.48 -10.79 12.20
N ASP A 405 -16.39 -11.61 11.15
CA ASP A 405 -17.05 -12.92 11.12
C ASP A 405 -16.60 -13.81 12.30
N VAL A 406 -15.30 -13.79 12.63
CA VAL A 406 -14.76 -14.53 13.80
C VAL A 406 -15.36 -13.99 15.10
N ILE A 407 -15.36 -12.68 15.28
CA ILE A 407 -15.90 -12.04 16.48
C ILE A 407 -17.40 -12.34 16.63
N ASP A 408 -18.16 -12.25 15.55
CA ASP A 408 -19.60 -12.49 15.55
C ASP A 408 -19.91 -13.97 15.79
N LEU A 409 -19.25 -14.91 15.09
CA LEU A 409 -19.45 -16.35 15.33
C LEU A 409 -19.14 -16.76 16.78
N LEU A 410 -18.06 -16.22 17.37
CA LEU A 410 -17.71 -16.51 18.76
C LEU A 410 -18.74 -15.93 19.75
N ASN A 411 -19.17 -14.69 19.55
CA ASN A 411 -20.15 -14.05 20.44
C ASN A 411 -21.55 -14.66 20.29
N ASP A 412 -21.99 -14.94 19.07
CA ASP A 412 -23.31 -15.53 18.79
C ASP A 412 -23.35 -17.03 19.16
N GLY A 413 -22.18 -17.69 19.17
CA GLY A 413 -22.02 -19.08 19.60
C GLY A 413 -22.00 -19.28 21.12
N ALA A 414 -21.95 -18.20 21.92
CA ALA A 414 -21.94 -18.25 23.38
C ALA A 414 -23.34 -18.59 23.94
N ASN A 415 -23.62 -19.89 24.11
CA ASN A 415 -24.92 -20.40 24.53
C ASN A 415 -24.94 -20.81 26.01
N ASN A 416 -23.82 -21.34 26.52
CA ASN A 416 -23.69 -21.82 27.89
C ASN A 416 -22.64 -21.01 28.68
N ALA A 417 -21.51 -20.70 28.04
CA ALA A 417 -20.42 -19.93 28.62
C ALA A 417 -20.69 -18.43 28.49
N SER A 418 -20.45 -17.67 29.56
CA SER A 418 -20.63 -16.21 29.54
C SER A 418 -19.32 -15.48 29.27
N PHE A 419 -19.09 -15.11 28.02
CA PHE A 419 -17.92 -14.35 27.58
C PHE A 419 -18.28 -13.32 26.50
N ARG A 420 -17.34 -12.41 26.20
CA ARG A 420 -17.40 -11.46 25.11
C ARG A 420 -16.07 -11.43 24.37
N VAL A 421 -16.12 -11.52 23.05
CA VAL A 421 -14.98 -11.32 22.16
C VAL A 421 -15.07 -9.95 21.54
N GLN A 422 -13.97 -9.21 21.52
CA GLN A 422 -13.89 -7.87 20.93
C GLN A 422 -12.47 -7.59 20.45
N LEU A 423 -12.27 -6.49 19.73
CA LEU A 423 -10.92 -5.99 19.45
C LEU A 423 -10.23 -5.59 20.76
N ASN A 424 -8.94 -5.90 20.88
CA ASN A 424 -8.16 -5.48 22.04
C ASN A 424 -7.99 -3.95 22.08
N ARG A 425 -7.48 -3.44 23.20
CA ARG A 425 -7.32 -2.00 23.41
C ARG A 425 -6.44 -1.31 22.35
N SER A 426 -5.49 -2.03 21.77
CA SER A 426 -4.61 -1.54 20.70
C SER A 426 -5.25 -1.63 19.31
N LYS A 427 -6.38 -2.32 19.17
CA LYS A 427 -7.09 -2.61 17.92
C LYS A 427 -6.23 -3.34 16.89
N THR A 428 -5.20 -4.04 17.34
CA THR A 428 -4.28 -4.82 16.51
C THR A 428 -4.48 -6.32 16.67
N GLY A 429 -5.39 -6.73 17.55
CA GLY A 429 -5.84 -8.11 17.74
C GLY A 429 -7.19 -8.18 18.42
N ILE A 430 -7.51 -9.34 18.96
CA ILE A 430 -8.75 -9.63 19.67
C ILE A 430 -8.48 -9.99 21.13
N GLU A 431 -9.47 -9.77 21.97
CA GLU A 431 -9.47 -10.23 23.36
C GLU A 431 -10.77 -10.99 23.67
N VAL A 432 -10.64 -12.04 24.47
CA VAL A 432 -11.75 -12.80 25.04
C VAL A 432 -11.87 -12.41 26.50
N VAL A 433 -13.04 -11.91 26.90
CA VAL A 433 -13.33 -11.42 28.25
C VAL A 433 -14.44 -12.24 28.87
N ASP A 434 -14.18 -12.86 30.01
CA ASP A 434 -15.20 -13.52 30.82
C ASP A 434 -16.19 -12.49 31.39
N THR A 435 -17.47 -12.81 31.31
CA THR A 435 -18.57 -11.99 31.88
C THR A 435 -19.40 -12.76 32.91
N SER A 436 -18.99 -14.00 33.23
CA SER A 436 -19.70 -14.91 34.15
C SER A 436 -19.59 -14.49 35.61
N GLY A 437 -18.51 -13.79 35.99
CA GLY A 437 -18.23 -13.40 37.37
C GLY A 437 -17.73 -14.56 38.26
N GLY A 438 -17.42 -15.72 37.67
CA GLY A 438 -16.93 -16.90 38.38
C GLY A 438 -15.54 -16.75 39.00
N GLY A 439 -15.24 -17.60 39.99
CA GLY A 439 -13.95 -17.66 40.68
C GLY A 439 -12.89 -18.54 39.98
N GLY A 440 -13.26 -19.27 38.92
CA GLY A 440 -12.38 -20.12 38.14
C GLY A 440 -11.45 -19.35 37.20
N SER A 441 -11.05 -19.97 36.09
CA SER A 441 -10.23 -19.33 35.04
C SER A 441 -10.91 -19.44 33.69
N LEU A 442 -10.82 -18.39 32.88
CA LEU A 442 -11.20 -18.42 31.48
C LEU A 442 -10.22 -19.33 30.74
N GLN A 443 -10.70 -20.25 29.91
CA GLN A 443 -9.86 -21.11 29.09
C GLN A 443 -10.32 -21.07 27.64
N VAL A 444 -9.36 -20.99 26.72
CA VAL A 444 -9.61 -21.05 25.29
C VAL A 444 -8.67 -22.09 24.70
N GLN A 445 -9.23 -23.04 23.97
CA GLN A 445 -8.52 -24.19 23.41
C GLN A 445 -9.02 -24.48 21.99
N ASN A 446 -8.18 -25.09 21.17
CA ASN A 446 -8.67 -25.68 19.93
C ASN A 446 -9.62 -26.84 20.24
N ALA A 447 -10.69 -26.95 19.47
CA ALA A 447 -11.55 -28.13 19.51
C ALA A 447 -11.09 -29.12 18.43
N GLY A 448 -10.80 -30.36 18.82
CA GLY A 448 -10.31 -31.38 17.89
C GLY A 448 -8.81 -31.24 17.57
N GLY A 449 -8.42 -31.63 16.35
CA GLY A 449 -7.04 -31.57 15.86
C GLY A 449 -6.70 -30.30 15.09
N ASP A 450 -7.60 -29.32 15.06
CA ASP A 450 -7.43 -28.07 14.32
C ASP A 450 -6.58 -27.05 15.10
N GLU A 451 -6.01 -26.06 14.43
CA GLU A 451 -5.14 -25.04 15.05
C GLU A 451 -5.70 -23.61 14.95
N VAL A 452 -7.00 -23.44 14.71
CA VAL A 452 -7.60 -22.11 14.46
C VAL A 452 -7.47 -21.14 15.65
N ALA A 453 -7.63 -21.61 16.89
CA ALA A 453 -7.41 -20.77 18.07
C ALA A 453 -5.92 -20.42 18.24
N THR A 454 -5.02 -21.32 17.84
CA THR A 454 -3.57 -21.08 17.84
C THR A 454 -3.22 -20.02 16.79
N ALA A 455 -3.80 -20.12 15.59
CA ALA A 455 -3.59 -19.17 14.50
C ALA A 455 -4.11 -17.76 14.83
N LEU A 456 -5.18 -17.68 15.63
CA LEU A 456 -5.70 -16.43 16.20
C LEU A 456 -4.96 -15.99 17.47
N ASN A 457 -3.95 -16.73 17.92
CA ASN A 457 -3.18 -16.48 19.15
C ASN A 457 -4.04 -16.29 20.42
N ILE A 458 -5.16 -17.00 20.53
CA ILE A 458 -6.08 -16.90 21.67
C ILE A 458 -6.07 -18.14 22.56
N VAL A 459 -5.25 -19.16 22.27
CA VAL A 459 -5.12 -20.33 23.16
C VAL A 459 -4.50 -19.92 24.49
N GLY A 460 -5.16 -20.24 25.60
CA GLY A 460 -4.62 -19.90 26.91
C GLY A 460 -5.58 -20.17 28.06
N THR A 461 -5.08 -19.93 29.27
CA THR A 461 -5.85 -19.95 30.51
C THR A 461 -5.57 -18.67 31.29
N SER A 462 -6.61 -18.02 31.77
CA SER A 462 -6.53 -16.72 32.44
C SER A 462 -7.38 -16.67 33.70
N ALA A 463 -6.73 -16.51 34.86
CA ALA A 463 -7.42 -16.31 36.14
C ALA A 463 -8.01 -14.90 36.26
N SER A 464 -7.45 -13.90 35.56
CA SER A 464 -7.99 -12.53 35.52
C SER A 464 -9.27 -12.43 34.70
N GLY A 465 -9.59 -13.44 33.89
CA GLY A 465 -10.79 -13.46 33.04
C GLY A 465 -10.59 -12.75 31.69
N THR A 466 -9.36 -12.52 31.27
CA THR A 466 -9.05 -11.92 29.96
C THR A 466 -7.91 -12.65 29.28
N ILE A 467 -8.09 -13.01 28.02
CA ILE A 467 -7.05 -13.52 27.13
C ILE A 467 -6.94 -12.55 25.95
N ASP A 468 -5.77 -11.93 25.77
CA ASP A 468 -5.48 -11.00 24.67
C ASP A 468 -4.58 -11.70 23.66
N SER A 469 -4.94 -11.64 22.37
CA SER A 469 -4.15 -12.21 21.28
C SER A 469 -2.85 -11.44 21.00
N GLY A 470 -2.65 -10.27 21.61
CA GLY A 470 -1.63 -9.34 21.17
C GLY A 470 -1.93 -8.84 19.75
N THR A 471 -0.91 -8.71 18.91
CA THR A 471 -1.08 -8.33 17.49
C THR A 471 -1.34 -9.57 16.62
N LEU A 472 -2.34 -9.51 15.75
CA LEU A 472 -2.60 -10.51 14.71
C LEU A 472 -1.82 -10.23 13.41
N ASN A 473 -0.95 -9.22 13.43
CA ASN A 473 -0.03 -8.88 12.34
C ASN A 473 -0.75 -8.71 10.98
N ARG A 474 -1.76 -7.84 10.94
CA ARG A 474 -2.39 -7.45 9.67
C ARG A 474 -1.35 -6.85 8.74
N GLN A 475 -1.18 -7.45 7.57
CA GLN A 475 -0.33 -6.91 6.52
C GLN A 475 -0.89 -5.59 6.00
N PHE A 476 -0.08 -4.55 6.02
CA PHE A 476 -0.40 -3.25 5.42
C PHE A 476 0.70 -2.77 4.47
N VAL A 477 1.82 -3.47 4.42
CA VAL A 477 2.87 -3.29 3.42
C VAL A 477 2.94 -4.56 2.58
N GLY A 478 2.56 -4.43 1.31
CA GLY A 478 2.71 -5.45 0.28
C GLY A 478 3.58 -4.94 -0.86
N ARG A 479 3.83 -5.80 -1.86
CA ARG A 479 4.65 -5.44 -3.02
C ARG A 479 4.05 -4.30 -3.85
N ASN A 480 2.73 -4.15 -3.90
CA ASN A 480 2.09 -3.03 -4.60
C ASN A 480 1.95 -1.75 -3.77
N THR A 481 2.25 -1.79 -2.47
CA THR A 481 2.20 -0.60 -1.61
C THR A 481 3.14 0.45 -2.18
N THR A 482 2.64 1.66 -2.41
CA THR A 482 3.50 2.72 -2.96
C THR A 482 4.50 3.17 -1.90
N ILE A 483 5.68 3.59 -2.34
CA ILE A 483 6.70 4.15 -1.44
C ILE A 483 6.14 5.35 -0.67
N ARG A 484 5.27 6.14 -1.32
CA ARG A 484 4.60 7.29 -0.69
C ARG A 484 3.66 6.85 0.42
N ASP A 485 2.88 5.79 0.22
CA ASP A 485 1.95 5.28 1.22
C ASP A 485 2.71 4.63 2.39
N PHE A 486 3.76 3.86 2.11
CA PHE A 486 4.67 3.32 3.14
C PHE A 486 5.29 4.43 4.01
N MET A 487 5.62 5.57 3.39
CA MET A 487 6.16 6.75 4.09
C MET A 487 5.08 7.70 4.61
N SER A 488 3.81 7.26 4.70
CA SER A 488 2.68 8.07 5.20
C SER A 488 2.52 9.42 4.50
N GLY A 489 2.66 9.44 3.17
CA GLY A 489 2.58 10.65 2.35
C GLY A 489 3.92 11.39 2.17
N GLY A 490 4.98 10.91 2.83
CA GLY A 490 6.34 11.41 2.69
C GLY A 490 6.96 11.14 1.32
N SER A 491 8.26 11.46 1.20
CA SER A 491 9.04 11.23 -0.01
C SER A 491 10.36 10.54 0.32
N LEU A 492 10.67 9.50 -0.44
CA LEU A 492 11.93 8.79 -0.32
C LEU A 492 13.08 9.62 -0.92
N ALA A 493 14.19 9.70 -0.20
CA ALA A 493 15.44 10.22 -0.72
C ALA A 493 15.88 9.39 -1.92
N ARG A 494 16.02 10.01 -3.09
CA ARG A 494 16.46 9.33 -4.32
C ARG A 494 17.99 9.23 -4.35
N THR A 495 18.56 8.58 -3.35
CA THR A 495 20.00 8.36 -3.18
C THR A 495 20.36 6.88 -3.31
N SER A 496 21.65 6.57 -3.34
CA SER A 496 22.14 5.20 -3.44
C SER A 496 22.19 4.51 -2.07
N ILE A 497 21.86 3.22 -2.06
CA ILE A 497 21.97 2.33 -0.89
C ILE A 497 23.01 1.26 -1.21
N ARG A 498 24.00 1.07 -0.33
CA ARG A 498 25.01 0.02 -0.46
C ARG A 498 24.64 -1.18 0.40
N PHE A 499 24.70 -2.35 -0.22
CA PHE A 499 24.50 -3.65 0.40
C PHE A 499 25.82 -4.42 0.39
N THR A 500 26.12 -5.10 1.49
CA THR A 500 27.26 -6.01 1.63
C THR A 500 26.74 -7.33 2.18
N ASP A 501 27.04 -8.45 1.53
CA ASP A 501 26.70 -9.79 2.04
C ASP A 501 27.75 -10.32 3.04
N SER A 502 27.44 -11.42 3.72
CA SER A 502 28.32 -12.10 4.67
C SER A 502 29.61 -12.63 4.06
N ALA A 503 29.68 -12.78 2.73
CA ALA A 503 30.89 -13.13 1.98
C ALA A 503 31.75 -11.89 1.63
N GLY A 504 31.31 -10.68 2.00
CA GLY A 504 32.00 -9.42 1.77
C GLY A 504 31.82 -8.84 0.37
N ARG A 505 30.93 -9.39 -0.47
CA ARG A 505 30.60 -8.81 -1.77
C ARG A 505 29.72 -7.60 -1.56
N THR A 506 29.96 -6.55 -2.34
CA THR A 506 29.20 -5.29 -2.24
C THR A 506 28.52 -4.95 -3.56
N SER A 507 27.32 -4.41 -3.47
CA SER A 507 26.59 -3.84 -4.60
C SER A 507 25.78 -2.64 -4.14
N THR A 508 25.33 -1.80 -5.08
CA THR A 508 24.63 -0.56 -4.76
C THR A 508 23.35 -0.43 -5.57
N LEU A 509 22.24 -0.21 -4.87
CA LEU A 509 20.96 0.16 -5.47
C LEU A 509 20.89 1.68 -5.63
N ASN A 510 20.89 2.17 -6.86
CA ASN A 510 20.81 3.61 -7.15
C ASN A 510 19.36 4.03 -7.45
N LEU A 511 18.71 4.68 -6.46
CA LEU A 511 17.34 5.18 -6.61
C LEU A 511 17.24 6.51 -7.37
N ALA A 512 18.36 7.19 -7.62
CA ALA A 512 18.37 8.40 -8.45
C ALA A 512 18.04 8.06 -9.90
N THR A 513 18.61 6.96 -10.40
CA THR A 513 18.45 6.52 -11.80
C THR A 513 17.35 5.48 -11.99
N ARG A 514 17.07 4.64 -10.98
CA ARG A 514 15.99 3.65 -11.06
C ARG A 514 14.63 4.28 -10.76
N THR A 515 13.66 4.09 -11.65
CA THR A 515 12.25 4.40 -11.38
C THR A 515 11.66 3.32 -10.48
N SER A 516 11.62 3.56 -9.17
CA SER A 516 10.89 2.72 -8.20
C SER A 516 9.71 3.51 -7.66
N GLU A 517 8.52 2.94 -7.74
CA GLU A 517 7.28 3.57 -7.25
C GLU A 517 6.66 2.80 -6.08
N THR A 518 6.92 1.49 -6.01
CA THR A 518 6.35 0.57 -5.03
C THR A 518 7.41 -0.12 -4.19
N MET A 519 6.99 -0.71 -3.06
CA MET A 519 7.84 -1.54 -2.22
C MET A 519 8.33 -2.79 -2.99
N GLY A 520 7.52 -3.34 -3.89
CA GLY A 520 7.91 -4.42 -4.80
C GLY A 520 9.04 -4.03 -5.74
N ASP A 521 9.01 -2.81 -6.31
CA ASP A 521 10.12 -2.33 -7.16
C ASP A 521 11.43 -2.20 -6.39
N ILE A 522 11.37 -1.90 -5.08
CA ILE A 522 12.52 -1.88 -4.18
C ILE A 522 13.02 -3.30 -3.92
N VAL A 523 12.12 -4.22 -3.55
CA VAL A 523 12.44 -5.63 -3.32
C VAL A 523 13.12 -6.25 -4.56
N ASP A 524 12.52 -6.07 -5.74
CA ASP A 524 13.08 -6.56 -7.00
C ASP A 524 14.43 -5.90 -7.28
N GLY A 525 14.54 -4.59 -7.03
CA GLY A 525 15.79 -3.86 -7.21
C GLY A 525 16.93 -4.36 -6.32
N ILE A 526 16.62 -4.88 -5.13
CA ILE A 526 17.60 -5.50 -4.23
C ILE A 526 17.97 -6.90 -4.73
N ASN A 527 16.98 -7.72 -5.10
CA ASN A 527 17.20 -9.08 -5.60
C ASN A 527 17.98 -9.09 -6.94
N ASP A 528 17.82 -8.05 -7.75
CA ASP A 528 18.55 -7.85 -9.02
C ASP A 528 20.05 -7.49 -8.81
N LEU A 529 20.50 -7.21 -7.58
CA LEU A 529 21.90 -6.79 -7.32
C LEU A 529 22.92 -7.92 -7.51
N GLY A 530 22.49 -9.18 -7.58
CA GLY A 530 23.37 -10.35 -7.73
C GLY A 530 24.27 -10.61 -6.52
N LEU A 531 23.82 -10.21 -5.32
CA LEU A 531 24.45 -10.54 -4.04
C LEU A 531 23.80 -11.81 -3.45
N GLY A 532 24.45 -12.44 -2.48
CA GLY A 532 23.80 -13.48 -1.66
C GLY A 532 22.88 -12.85 -0.61
N ILE A 533 21.93 -12.03 -1.05
CA ILE A 533 20.92 -11.37 -0.22
C ILE A 533 19.57 -11.58 -0.91
N GLU A 534 18.60 -12.09 -0.18
CA GLU A 534 17.21 -12.21 -0.61
C GLU A 534 16.35 -11.19 0.13
N ALA A 535 15.66 -10.33 -0.61
CA ALA A 535 14.70 -9.38 -0.11
C ALA A 535 13.27 -9.90 -0.29
N GLY A 536 12.44 -9.70 0.72
CA GLY A 536 11.02 -10.00 0.70
C GLY A 536 10.24 -9.08 1.63
N ILE A 537 8.91 -9.18 1.60
CA ILE A 537 8.09 -8.57 2.66
C ILE A 537 8.29 -9.38 3.94
N ASN A 538 8.40 -8.71 5.08
CA ASN A 538 8.64 -9.39 6.35
C ASN A 538 7.40 -10.17 6.85
N GLN A 539 7.63 -11.09 7.79
CA GLN A 539 6.57 -11.95 8.33
C GLN A 539 5.51 -11.20 9.16
N ASN A 540 5.76 -9.95 9.53
CA ASN A 540 4.77 -9.10 10.19
C ASN A 540 3.90 -8.32 9.19
N GLY A 541 4.30 -8.27 7.91
CA GLY A 541 3.60 -7.55 6.85
C GLY A 541 3.67 -6.02 6.97
N ASP A 542 4.70 -5.50 7.63
CA ASP A 542 4.88 -4.06 7.92
C ASP A 542 6.17 -3.46 7.32
N GLY A 543 6.98 -4.26 6.60
CA GLY A 543 8.22 -3.79 6.00
C GLY A 543 8.92 -4.82 5.11
N ILE A 544 10.18 -4.53 4.79
CA ILE A 544 11.04 -5.43 4.02
C ILE A 544 11.93 -6.22 4.99
N MET A 545 12.06 -7.51 4.76
CA MET A 545 13.06 -8.38 5.38
C MET A 545 14.16 -8.68 4.37
N LEU A 546 15.40 -8.71 4.87
CA LEU A 546 16.57 -9.13 4.11
C LEU A 546 17.13 -10.39 4.76
N VAL A 547 17.36 -11.42 3.96
CA VAL A 547 17.95 -12.69 4.39
C VAL A 547 19.28 -12.85 3.68
N ASP A 548 20.35 -13.08 4.43
CA ASP A 548 21.65 -13.41 3.86
C ASP A 548 21.66 -14.87 3.41
N THR A 549 21.97 -15.09 2.13
CA THR A 549 22.07 -16.41 1.49
C THR A 549 23.49 -16.72 1.01
N ALA A 550 24.46 -15.84 1.28
CA ALA A 550 25.85 -16.00 0.85
C ALA A 550 26.61 -17.04 1.67
N GLY A 551 26.19 -17.32 2.92
CA GLY A 551 26.80 -18.32 3.80
C GLY A 551 28.24 -18.00 4.23
N GLY A 552 28.62 -16.72 4.17
CA GLY A 552 29.92 -16.25 4.64
C GLY A 552 29.97 -16.09 6.17
N GLN A 553 31.16 -15.80 6.69
CA GLN A 553 31.39 -15.59 8.14
C GLN A 553 31.34 -14.11 8.54
N GLY A 554 31.20 -13.20 7.56
CA GLY A 554 31.05 -11.77 7.79
C GLY A 554 29.62 -11.38 8.15
N THR A 555 29.41 -10.09 8.44
CA THR A 555 28.08 -9.54 8.69
C THR A 555 27.47 -8.97 7.41
N MET A 556 26.18 -9.24 7.20
CA MET A 556 25.42 -8.50 6.20
C MET A 556 25.29 -7.05 6.66
N THR A 557 25.59 -6.09 5.79
CA THR A 557 25.48 -4.65 6.11
C THR A 557 24.73 -3.88 5.03
N VAL A 558 23.84 -2.99 5.48
CA VAL A 558 23.07 -2.10 4.60
C VAL A 558 23.31 -0.67 5.08
N ALA A 559 23.80 0.18 4.18
CA ALA A 559 24.17 1.55 4.52
C ALA A 559 23.81 2.55 3.42
N ASP A 560 23.44 3.75 3.84
CA ASP A 560 23.30 4.91 2.95
C ASP A 560 24.66 5.32 2.35
N VAL A 561 24.66 5.72 1.07
CA VAL A 561 25.86 6.21 0.37
C VAL A 561 25.87 7.73 0.31
N GLY A 562 27.04 8.34 0.56
CA GLY A 562 27.25 9.77 0.29
C GLY A 562 26.41 10.73 1.14
N GLY A 563 26.04 10.34 2.36
CA GLY A 563 25.16 11.13 3.23
C GLY A 563 23.67 11.04 2.88
N GLY A 564 23.28 10.05 2.06
CA GLY A 564 21.87 9.75 1.80
C GLY A 564 21.11 9.27 3.04
N ALA A 565 19.79 9.13 2.89
CA ALA A 565 18.89 8.66 3.95
C ALA A 565 17.88 7.62 3.44
N ALA A 566 18.10 7.04 2.26
CA ALA A 566 17.16 6.12 1.65
C ALA A 566 17.07 4.79 2.43
N ALA A 567 18.21 4.25 2.86
CA ALA A 567 18.24 3.00 3.63
C ALA A 567 17.57 3.18 5.00
N SER A 568 17.85 4.29 5.68
CA SER A 568 17.21 4.63 6.95
C SER A 568 15.71 4.91 6.81
N GLN A 569 15.29 5.64 5.76
CA GLN A 569 13.87 5.90 5.48
C GLN A 569 13.09 4.63 5.14
N LEU A 570 13.71 3.67 4.44
CA LEU A 570 13.15 2.35 4.18
C LEU A 570 13.24 1.39 5.38
N ARG A 571 13.83 1.85 6.49
CA ARG A 571 14.08 1.05 7.71
C ARG A 571 14.94 -0.19 7.46
N LEU A 572 15.85 -0.11 6.49
CA LEU A 572 16.78 -1.17 6.10
C LEU A 572 18.20 -0.96 6.62
N ALA A 573 18.57 0.28 6.98
CA ALA A 573 19.91 0.59 7.45
C ALA A 573 20.25 -0.20 8.72
N GLY A 574 21.36 -0.93 8.70
CA GLY A 574 21.77 -1.76 9.83
C GLY A 574 22.74 -2.86 9.45
N THR A 575 23.02 -3.72 10.43
CA THR A 575 23.87 -4.91 10.28
C THR A 575 23.14 -6.12 10.81
N ALA A 576 23.30 -7.27 10.15
CA ALA A 576 22.79 -8.55 10.61
C ALA A 576 23.92 -9.59 10.61
N THR A 577 23.92 -10.44 11.64
CA THR A 577 24.72 -11.66 11.69
C THR A 577 23.84 -12.82 11.26
N SER A 578 24.41 -13.77 10.51
CA SER A 578 23.81 -15.05 10.17
C SER A 578 23.41 -15.86 11.40
#